data_AF-A0A973H2A8-F1
#
_entry.id   AF-A0A973H2A8-F1
#
_cell.length_a   1.000
_cell.length_b   1.000
_cell.length_c   1.000
_cell.angle_alpha   90.00
_cell.angle_beta   90.00
_cell.angle_gamma   90.00
#
_symmetry.space_group_name_H-M   'P 1'
#
loop_
_entity.id
_entity.type
_entity.pdbx_description
1 polymer ?
#
loop_
_entity_poly.entity_id
_entity_poly.type
_entity_poly.pdbx_seq_one_letter_code
_entity_poly.pdbx_strand_id
1 'polypeptide(L)'
;GRARENIGVSNISLQPGQSSQTLFVQVTNYGPQAAARRLDIYLDGAIFNAYNLSLAADPTRGQGIVVEIPPQVRLAEARLDGADALAADDRAFAVSTMGDSLNVRLISPGNRFLETGLALLSGVRVTTAISSTATFTQTTTEIPVTIIDGAAPASLPPGNLLFVGPIRSSDYFSVTGEIEFPSLRPISGGDPLLANVSLSEVSVLKAARIVPGSWARVLVDSDGAPILAVGERDGRRIAVLAFDLHNSDLPLQVAFPLLLSNLISYLAPGSGAEAAQLLPGQPLALQVDASIDEVRVTRPDGSQAGSRTGEVQIRDGQAIYADTDALGVYTLEELRDGAVAATRRYAVNFETQESLIAPQPELTVPQTSGAQSTSTRERDGRQELWRWLALAALLVLVAEWLVYQRNGLAVLRQRWRERRAAAR
;
A
#
# COMPACT_ATOMS: atom_id res chain seq x y z
N GLY A 1 2.34 29.28 12.98
CA GLY A 1 1.03 29.60 12.39
C GLY A 1 -0.03 29.67 13.47
N ARG A 2 -1.27 30.05 13.13
CA ARG A 2 -2.43 29.88 14.03
C ARG A 2 -3.30 28.76 13.49
N ALA A 3 -3.86 27.94 14.37
CA ALA A 3 -4.89 26.98 13.97
C ALA A 3 -6.08 27.75 13.36
N ARG A 4 -6.64 27.21 12.28
CA ARG A 4 -7.87 27.70 11.65
C ARG A 4 -8.89 26.58 11.66
N GLU A 5 -10.16 26.95 11.59
CA GLU A 5 -11.24 25.99 11.40
C GLU A 5 -11.02 25.24 10.08
N ASN A 6 -11.18 23.93 10.12
CA ASN A 6 -11.18 23.08 8.94
C ASN A 6 -12.09 21.87 9.17
N ILE A 7 -13.00 21.60 8.25
CA ILE A 7 -13.90 20.46 8.26
C ILE A 7 -13.86 19.86 6.87
N GLY A 8 -13.33 18.64 6.78
CA GLY A 8 -13.16 17.96 5.50
C GLY A 8 -14.01 16.70 5.39
N VAL A 9 -14.34 16.33 4.16
CA VAL A 9 -14.80 14.97 3.86
C VAL A 9 -13.60 14.03 3.96
N SER A 10 -13.53 13.30 5.05
CA SER A 10 -12.37 12.48 5.40
C SER A 10 -12.39 11.09 4.75
N ASN A 11 -13.57 10.60 4.35
CA ASN A 11 -13.72 9.35 3.60
C ASN A 11 -15.01 9.37 2.77
N ILE A 12 -14.97 8.79 1.58
CA ILE A 12 -16.16 8.46 0.80
C ILE A 12 -15.92 7.13 0.09
N SER A 13 -16.90 6.23 0.08
CA SER A 13 -16.79 4.98 -0.67
C SER A 13 -18.15 4.45 -1.13
N LEU A 14 -18.12 3.75 -2.26
CA LEU A 14 -19.24 3.00 -2.79
C LEU A 14 -18.91 1.51 -2.69
N GLN A 15 -19.75 0.77 -1.98
CA GLN A 15 -19.64 -0.68 -1.88
C GLN A 15 -20.77 -1.33 -2.68
N PRO A 16 -20.46 -2.10 -3.73
CA PRO A 16 -21.50 -2.78 -4.51
C PRO A 16 -22.13 -3.92 -3.70
N GLY A 17 -23.47 -3.95 -3.66
CA GLY A 17 -24.26 -5.07 -3.16
C GLY A 17 -24.90 -5.88 -4.30
N GLN A 18 -25.80 -6.81 -3.99
CA GLN A 18 -26.47 -7.62 -5.03
C GLN A 18 -27.52 -6.84 -5.83
N SER A 19 -28.25 -5.93 -5.17
CA SER A 19 -29.37 -5.17 -5.76
C SER A 19 -29.34 -3.67 -5.46
N SER A 20 -28.36 -3.21 -4.69
CA SER A 20 -28.13 -1.82 -4.30
C SER A 20 -26.63 -1.59 -4.16
N GLN A 21 -26.23 -0.34 -3.98
CA GLN A 21 -24.87 -0.01 -3.52
C GLN A 21 -24.98 0.71 -2.18
N THR A 22 -24.02 0.51 -1.29
CA THR A 22 -23.93 1.24 -0.04
C THR A 22 -22.95 2.39 -0.22
N LEU A 23 -23.43 3.62 -0.04
CA LEU A 23 -22.61 4.82 0.05
C LEU A 23 -22.25 5.06 1.52
N PHE A 24 -20.95 5.13 1.79
CA PHE A 24 -20.42 5.62 3.05
C PHE A 24 -19.73 6.97 2.83
N VAL A 25 -20.04 7.95 3.68
CA VAL A 25 -19.35 9.24 3.74
C VAL A 25 -18.98 9.53 5.18
N GLN A 26 -17.76 9.97 5.42
CA GLN A 26 -17.29 10.43 6.72
C GLN A 26 -16.82 11.87 6.61
N VAL A 27 -17.22 12.69 7.58
CA VAL A 27 -16.79 14.08 7.71
C VAL A 27 -16.13 14.27 9.05
N THR A 28 -14.95 14.91 9.06
CA THR A 28 -14.15 15.12 10.26
C THR A 28 -13.90 16.61 10.46
N ASN A 29 -13.97 17.06 11.71
CA ASN A 29 -13.61 18.42 12.09
C ASN A 29 -12.18 18.44 12.63
N TYR A 30 -11.30 19.11 11.89
CA TYR A 30 -9.88 19.33 12.21
C TYR A 30 -9.65 20.67 12.90
N GLY A 31 -10.70 21.47 13.05
CA GLY A 31 -10.70 22.75 13.75
C GLY A 31 -10.66 22.61 15.28
N PRO A 32 -10.27 23.68 15.99
CA PRO A 32 -10.22 23.71 17.45
C PRO A 32 -11.60 23.86 18.11
N GLN A 33 -12.67 24.16 17.35
CA GLN A 33 -14.01 24.39 17.89
C GLN A 33 -15.05 23.43 17.30
N ALA A 34 -16.05 23.09 18.11
CA ALA A 34 -17.20 22.32 17.60
C ALA A 34 -17.99 23.16 16.60
N ALA A 35 -18.48 22.53 15.55
CA ALA A 35 -19.11 23.22 14.43
C ALA A 35 -20.23 22.40 13.80
N ALA A 36 -21.17 23.10 13.16
CA ALA A 36 -22.19 22.49 12.34
C ALA A 36 -21.92 22.77 10.85
N ARG A 37 -22.14 21.75 10.02
CA ARG A 37 -21.98 21.82 8.56
C ARG A 37 -23.08 21.01 7.89
N ARG A 38 -23.56 21.50 6.75
CA ARG A 38 -24.46 20.72 5.88
C ARG A 38 -23.61 19.94 4.90
N LEU A 39 -23.90 18.64 4.77
CA LEU A 39 -23.31 17.75 3.79
C LEU A 39 -24.37 17.45 2.72
N ASP A 40 -24.12 17.88 1.49
CA ASP A 40 -24.95 17.59 0.34
C ASP A 40 -24.38 16.39 -0.42
N ILE A 41 -25.21 15.38 -0.67
CA ILE A 41 -24.85 14.18 -1.45
C ILE A 41 -25.48 14.30 -2.83
N TYR A 42 -24.66 14.18 -3.86
CA TYR A 42 -25.06 14.13 -5.26
C TYR A 42 -24.80 12.74 -5.83
N LEU A 43 -25.75 12.22 -6.61
CA LEU A 43 -25.62 10.96 -7.36
C LEU A 43 -25.75 11.28 -8.85
N ASP A 44 -24.74 10.94 -9.64
CA ASP A 44 -24.63 11.25 -11.07
C ASP A 44 -24.94 12.73 -11.40
N GLY A 45 -24.52 13.64 -10.52
CA GLY A 45 -24.70 15.09 -10.65
C GLY A 45 -26.04 15.65 -10.15
N ALA A 46 -27.01 14.81 -9.77
CA ALA A 46 -28.27 15.24 -9.18
C ALA A 46 -28.21 15.19 -7.65
N ILE A 47 -28.79 16.18 -6.97
CA ILE A 47 -28.88 16.15 -5.50
C ILE A 47 -29.76 14.99 -5.05
N PHE A 48 -29.22 14.17 -4.15
CA PHE A 48 -29.92 13.01 -3.61
C PHE A 48 -30.44 13.29 -2.20
N ASN A 49 -29.58 13.80 -1.32
CA ASN A 49 -29.98 14.15 0.04
C ASN A 49 -29.02 15.18 0.67
N ALA A 50 -29.45 15.81 1.76
CA ALA A 50 -28.64 16.74 2.55
C ALA A 50 -28.72 16.39 4.03
N TYR A 51 -27.58 16.39 4.72
CA TYR A 51 -27.46 16.04 6.13
C TYR A 51 -26.88 17.20 6.92
N ASN A 52 -27.55 17.60 8.01
CA ASN A 52 -26.97 18.56 8.95
C ASN A 52 -26.12 17.80 9.98
N LEU A 53 -24.82 18.07 9.97
CA LEU A 53 -23.83 17.44 10.83
C LEU A 53 -23.53 18.35 12.03
N SER A 54 -23.25 17.73 13.17
CA SER A 54 -22.85 18.40 14.41
C SER A 54 -21.54 17.76 14.88
N LEU A 55 -20.43 18.43 14.60
CA LEU A 55 -19.09 17.86 14.69
C LEU A 55 -18.37 18.43 15.90
N ALA A 56 -17.91 17.54 16.79
CA ALA A 56 -17.02 17.92 17.88
C ALA A 56 -15.64 18.34 17.34
N ALA A 57 -14.89 19.14 18.09
CA ALA A 57 -13.50 19.46 17.80
C ALA A 57 -12.60 18.26 18.14
N ASP A 58 -12.64 17.21 17.32
CA ASP A 58 -11.86 15.98 17.51
C ASP A 58 -11.40 15.46 16.14
N PRO A 59 -10.13 15.68 15.75
CA PRO A 59 -9.61 15.23 14.46
C PRO A 59 -9.50 13.71 14.36
N THR A 60 -9.70 12.98 15.46
CA THR A 60 -9.70 11.50 15.48
C THR A 60 -11.09 10.90 15.33
N ARG A 61 -12.14 11.73 15.38
CA ARG A 61 -13.54 11.28 15.28
C ARG A 61 -14.29 12.04 14.20
N GLY A 62 -14.65 11.32 13.14
CA GLY A 62 -15.59 11.80 12.13
C GLY A 62 -17.03 11.33 12.38
N GLN A 63 -18.00 12.10 11.88
CA GLN A 63 -19.40 11.66 11.79
C GLN A 63 -19.62 10.94 10.46
N GLY A 64 -20.04 9.67 10.52
CA GLY A 64 -20.31 8.84 9.35
C GLY A 64 -21.78 8.82 8.94
N ILE A 65 -22.04 8.84 7.65
CA ILE A 65 -23.33 8.64 7.01
C ILE A 65 -23.25 7.38 6.14
N VAL A 66 -24.21 6.47 6.32
CA VAL A 66 -24.34 5.24 5.53
C VAL A 66 -25.72 5.26 4.89
N VAL A 67 -25.79 5.12 3.56
CA VAL A 67 -27.06 5.14 2.82
C VAL A 67 -27.01 4.10 1.71
N GLU A 68 -28.11 3.37 1.53
CA GLU A 68 -28.30 2.54 0.34
C GLU A 68 -28.74 3.42 -0.84
N ILE A 69 -28.05 3.27 -1.96
CA ILE A 69 -28.32 3.98 -3.20
C ILE A 69 -28.62 3.00 -4.35
N PRO A 70 -29.29 3.45 -5.42
CA PRO A 70 -29.64 2.59 -6.53
C PRO A 70 -28.41 1.98 -7.25
N PRO A 71 -28.53 0.74 -7.77
CA PRO A 71 -27.42 0.03 -8.40
C PRO A 71 -26.91 0.67 -9.70
N GLN A 72 -27.72 1.51 -10.36
CA GLN A 72 -27.33 2.20 -11.59
C GLN A 72 -26.41 3.42 -11.36
N VAL A 73 -26.23 3.86 -10.12
CA VAL A 73 -25.40 5.03 -9.82
C VAL A 73 -23.95 4.73 -10.17
N ARG A 74 -23.32 5.64 -10.93
CA ARG A 74 -21.92 5.50 -11.36
C ARG A 74 -20.98 6.41 -10.58
N LEU A 75 -21.48 7.52 -10.08
CA LEU A 75 -20.73 8.52 -9.34
C LEU A 75 -21.53 9.04 -8.15
N ALA A 76 -20.95 8.98 -6.96
CA ALA A 76 -21.39 9.72 -5.79
C ALA A 76 -20.41 10.86 -5.50
N GLU A 77 -20.95 12.02 -5.14
CA GLU A 77 -20.16 13.18 -4.72
C GLU A 77 -20.71 13.71 -3.40
N ALA A 78 -19.81 13.91 -2.44
CA ALA A 78 -20.07 14.61 -1.20
C ALA A 78 -19.58 16.06 -1.31
N ARG A 79 -20.41 17.03 -0.91
CA ARG A 79 -20.05 18.45 -0.85
C ARG A 79 -20.42 19.03 0.51
N LEU A 80 -19.47 19.68 1.17
CA LEU A 80 -19.74 20.46 2.35
C LEU A 80 -20.22 21.87 1.96
N ASP A 81 -21.26 22.34 2.65
CA ASP A 81 -21.77 23.70 2.51
C ASP A 81 -21.08 24.63 3.53
N GLY A 82 -20.65 25.79 3.05
CA GLY A 82 -19.89 26.76 3.82
C GLY A 82 -18.48 26.98 3.27
N ALA A 83 -17.65 27.66 4.05
CA ALA A 83 -16.25 27.87 3.73
C ALA A 83 -15.43 27.78 5.02
N ASP A 84 -14.20 27.28 4.90
CA ASP A 84 -13.21 27.30 5.95
C ASP A 84 -11.81 27.54 5.37
N ALA A 85 -10.76 27.08 6.05
CA ALA A 85 -9.39 27.35 5.64
C ALA A 85 -8.88 26.47 4.48
N LEU A 86 -9.54 25.35 4.14
CA LEU A 86 -9.06 24.41 3.12
C LEU A 86 -10.19 23.89 2.23
N ALA A 87 -10.56 24.66 1.20
CA ALA A 87 -11.62 24.25 0.27
C ALA A 87 -11.32 22.97 -0.56
N ALA A 88 -10.10 22.41 -0.48
CA ALA A 88 -9.71 21.23 -1.22
C ALA A 88 -10.30 19.92 -0.64
N ASP A 89 -10.65 19.90 0.64
CA ASP A 89 -11.27 18.73 1.31
C ASP A 89 -12.79 18.86 1.50
N ASP A 90 -13.39 19.96 1.03
CA ASP A 90 -14.85 20.19 1.03
C ASP A 90 -15.61 19.29 0.06
N ARG A 91 -14.91 18.64 -0.89
CA ARG A 91 -15.50 17.79 -1.92
C ARG A 91 -14.75 16.47 -2.01
N ALA A 92 -15.51 15.38 -2.09
CA ALA A 92 -14.96 14.06 -2.35
C ALA A 92 -15.90 13.23 -3.25
N PHE A 93 -15.31 12.31 -4.00
CA PHE A 93 -15.96 11.54 -5.04
C PHE A 93 -15.77 10.05 -4.78
N ALA A 94 -16.80 9.25 -5.03
CA ALA A 94 -16.67 7.81 -5.12
C ALA A 94 -17.30 7.33 -6.42
N VAL A 95 -16.55 6.53 -7.16
CA VAL A 95 -17.00 5.93 -8.42
C VAL A 95 -17.45 4.51 -8.16
N SER A 96 -18.53 4.12 -8.82
CA SER A 96 -19.05 2.77 -8.68
C SER A 96 -18.21 1.80 -9.49
N THR A 97 -17.83 0.69 -8.86
CA THR A 97 -17.29 -0.50 -9.54
C THR A 97 -18.36 -1.58 -9.70
N MET A 98 -19.64 -1.22 -9.57
CA MET A 98 -20.73 -2.17 -9.74
C MET A 98 -20.80 -2.61 -11.20
N GLY A 99 -20.69 -3.92 -11.43
CA GLY A 99 -20.59 -4.51 -12.76
C GLY A 99 -19.14 -4.75 -13.22
N ASP A 100 -18.16 -4.12 -12.58
CA ASP A 100 -16.75 -4.45 -12.78
C ASP A 100 -16.45 -5.73 -12.01
N SER A 101 -16.40 -6.86 -12.73
CA SER A 101 -15.95 -8.12 -12.16
C SER A 101 -14.58 -8.51 -12.71
N LEU A 102 -13.66 -8.83 -11.82
CA LEU A 102 -12.40 -9.47 -12.15
C LEU A 102 -12.66 -10.94 -12.50
N ASN A 103 -12.53 -11.29 -13.78
CA ASN A 103 -12.60 -12.68 -14.19
C ASN A 103 -11.27 -13.37 -13.89
N VAL A 104 -11.32 -14.43 -13.09
CA VAL A 104 -10.17 -15.25 -12.72
C VAL A 104 -10.37 -16.65 -13.26
N ARG A 105 -9.37 -17.18 -13.96
CA ARG A 105 -9.36 -18.59 -14.33
C ARG A 105 -8.70 -19.41 -13.23
N LEU A 106 -9.32 -20.51 -12.83
CA LEU A 106 -8.71 -21.51 -11.96
C LEU A 106 -8.45 -22.80 -12.76
N ILE A 107 -7.19 -23.10 -13.02
CA ILE A 107 -6.75 -24.39 -13.58
C ILE A 107 -6.44 -25.31 -12.41
N SER A 108 -7.35 -26.26 -12.13
CA SER A 108 -7.26 -27.12 -10.95
C SER A 108 -7.91 -28.48 -11.21
N PRO A 109 -7.44 -29.57 -10.55
CA PRO A 109 -8.16 -30.84 -10.50
C PRO A 109 -9.42 -30.82 -9.62
N GLY A 110 -9.68 -29.74 -8.86
CA GLY A 110 -10.86 -29.58 -8.01
C GLY A 110 -10.55 -29.12 -6.58
N ASN A 111 -9.85 -28.00 -6.42
CA ASN A 111 -9.44 -27.47 -5.12
C ASN A 111 -10.52 -26.59 -4.47
N ARG A 112 -11.26 -27.18 -3.54
CA ARG A 112 -12.35 -26.51 -2.80
C ARG A 112 -11.90 -25.33 -1.95
N PHE A 113 -10.65 -25.33 -1.47
CA PHE A 113 -10.12 -24.20 -0.71
C PHE A 113 -9.97 -22.97 -1.60
N LEU A 114 -9.42 -23.13 -2.81
CA LEU A 114 -9.34 -22.03 -3.78
C LEU A 114 -10.72 -21.58 -4.27
N GLU A 115 -11.61 -22.52 -4.61
CA GLU A 115 -12.98 -22.19 -5.03
C GLU A 115 -13.71 -21.37 -3.96
N THR A 116 -13.66 -21.81 -2.70
CA THR A 116 -14.34 -21.15 -1.59
C THR A 116 -13.67 -19.81 -1.26
N GLY A 117 -12.33 -19.77 -1.18
CA GLY A 117 -11.59 -18.55 -0.89
C GLY A 117 -11.84 -17.45 -1.93
N LEU A 118 -11.85 -17.80 -3.23
CA LEU A 118 -12.13 -16.85 -4.30
C LEU A 118 -13.59 -16.41 -4.32
N ALA A 119 -14.53 -17.30 -4.00
CA ALA A 119 -15.96 -16.96 -3.93
C ALA A 119 -16.29 -15.96 -2.80
N LEU A 120 -15.42 -15.86 -1.78
CA LEU A 120 -15.54 -14.85 -0.72
C LEU A 120 -15.04 -13.47 -1.16
N LEU A 121 -14.29 -13.37 -2.26
CA LEU A 121 -13.79 -12.09 -2.77
C LEU A 121 -14.87 -11.38 -3.59
N SER A 122 -15.33 -10.24 -3.07
CA SER A 122 -16.28 -9.37 -3.77
C SER A 122 -15.74 -8.92 -5.12
N GLY A 123 -16.55 -9.03 -6.17
CA GLY A 123 -16.16 -8.61 -7.52
C GLY A 123 -15.26 -9.61 -8.26
N VAL A 124 -14.97 -10.80 -7.71
CA VAL A 124 -14.25 -11.85 -8.43
C VAL A 124 -15.23 -12.87 -9.04
N ARG A 125 -15.06 -13.19 -10.32
CA ARG A 125 -15.79 -14.25 -11.01
C ARG A 125 -14.82 -15.34 -11.45
N VAL A 126 -15.00 -16.55 -10.91
CA VAL A 126 -14.10 -17.67 -11.20
C VAL A 126 -14.66 -18.53 -12.32
N THR A 127 -13.82 -18.82 -13.32
CA THR A 127 -14.09 -19.86 -14.32
C THR A 127 -13.08 -21.00 -14.15
N THR A 128 -13.56 -22.22 -13.95
CA THR A 128 -12.69 -23.38 -13.78
C THR A 128 -12.33 -24.01 -15.12
N ALA A 129 -11.10 -24.50 -15.22
CA ALA A 129 -10.60 -25.28 -16.34
C ALA A 129 -9.79 -26.48 -15.80
N ILE A 130 -9.80 -27.58 -16.53
CA ILE A 130 -9.01 -28.77 -16.16
C ILE A 130 -7.54 -28.60 -16.55
N SER A 131 -6.63 -29.25 -15.82
CA SER A 131 -5.18 -29.14 -16.04
C SER A 131 -4.68 -29.65 -17.40
N SER A 132 -5.51 -30.41 -18.14
CA SER A 132 -5.21 -30.84 -19.52
C SER A 132 -5.55 -29.81 -20.59
N THR A 133 -6.09 -28.64 -20.21
CA THR A 133 -6.38 -27.55 -21.14
C THR A 133 -5.08 -27.02 -21.74
N ALA A 134 -4.96 -27.08 -23.08
CA ALA A 134 -3.76 -26.67 -23.81
C ALA A 134 -3.99 -25.48 -24.75
N THR A 135 -5.22 -24.96 -24.81
CA THR A 135 -5.56 -23.83 -25.67
C THR A 135 -6.31 -22.78 -24.88
N PHE A 136 -5.86 -21.53 -24.99
CA PHE A 136 -6.46 -20.39 -24.31
C PHE A 136 -6.77 -19.35 -25.37
N THR A 137 -8.06 -19.12 -25.64
CA THR A 137 -8.53 -18.21 -26.69
C THR A 137 -8.94 -16.85 -26.13
N GLN A 138 -9.16 -16.76 -24.82
CA GLN A 138 -9.52 -15.52 -24.13
C GLN A 138 -8.31 -14.60 -24.02
N THR A 139 -8.60 -13.32 -24.19
CA THR A 139 -7.65 -12.20 -24.07
C THR A 139 -7.28 -11.90 -22.61
N THR A 140 -6.23 -11.09 -22.41
CA THR A 140 -5.81 -10.64 -21.08
C THR A 140 -6.83 -9.69 -20.46
N THR A 141 -7.62 -8.97 -21.24
CA THR A 141 -8.72 -8.15 -20.70
C THR A 141 -9.92 -8.98 -20.28
N GLU A 142 -10.24 -10.05 -21.01
CA GLU A 142 -11.34 -10.95 -20.65
C GLU A 142 -11.04 -11.75 -19.39
N ILE A 143 -9.82 -12.28 -19.26
CA ILE A 143 -9.35 -13.04 -18.09
C ILE A 143 -7.92 -12.61 -17.75
N PRO A 144 -7.75 -11.55 -16.94
CA PRO A 144 -6.44 -10.99 -16.60
C PRO A 144 -5.60 -11.85 -15.66
N VAL A 145 -6.22 -12.75 -14.88
CA VAL A 145 -5.53 -13.56 -13.89
C VAL A 145 -5.86 -15.04 -14.08
N THR A 146 -4.82 -15.88 -14.11
CA THR A 146 -4.97 -17.34 -14.02
C THR A 146 -4.25 -17.89 -12.79
N ILE A 147 -4.97 -18.67 -11.99
CA ILE A 147 -4.45 -19.47 -10.89
C ILE A 147 -4.22 -20.89 -11.40
N ILE A 148 -3.02 -21.40 -11.21
CA ILE A 148 -2.57 -22.73 -11.61
C ILE A 148 -2.31 -23.52 -10.34
N ASP A 149 -3.16 -24.50 -10.07
CA ASP A 149 -3.12 -25.36 -8.90
C ASP A 149 -2.43 -26.68 -9.26
N GLY A 150 -1.22 -26.87 -8.75
CA GLY A 150 -0.37 -28.03 -9.00
C GLY A 150 0.32 -27.99 -10.36
N ALA A 151 -0.11 -28.87 -11.26
CA ALA A 151 0.57 -29.10 -12.53
C ALA A 151 0.23 -28.01 -13.57
N ALA A 152 1.24 -27.22 -13.96
CA ALA A 152 1.07 -26.26 -15.04
C ALA A 152 0.80 -26.95 -16.40
N PRO A 153 -0.07 -26.37 -17.25
CA PRO A 153 -0.26 -26.82 -18.62
C PRO A 153 1.00 -26.61 -19.46
N ALA A 154 1.12 -27.32 -20.59
CA ALA A 154 2.31 -27.26 -21.45
C ALA A 154 2.56 -25.86 -22.04
N SER A 155 1.49 -25.18 -22.44
CA SER A 155 1.51 -23.75 -22.77
C SER A 155 0.87 -22.97 -21.64
N LEU A 156 1.52 -21.92 -21.15
CA LEU A 156 0.92 -21.07 -20.11
C LEU A 156 -0.15 -20.15 -20.71
N PRO A 157 -1.27 -19.92 -20.01
CA PRO A 157 -2.28 -18.92 -20.40
C PRO A 157 -1.65 -17.52 -20.50
N PRO A 158 -2.26 -16.59 -21.26
CA PRO A 158 -1.87 -15.18 -21.21
C PRO A 158 -2.24 -14.53 -19.86
N GLY A 159 -1.77 -13.30 -19.62
CA GLY A 159 -2.12 -12.52 -18.43
C GLY A 159 -1.25 -12.82 -17.21
N ASN A 160 -1.71 -12.42 -16.03
CA ASN A 160 -0.96 -12.59 -14.78
C ASN A 160 -1.20 -13.97 -14.16
N LEU A 161 -0.20 -14.52 -13.47
CA LEU A 161 -0.21 -15.91 -13.02
C LEU A 161 0.00 -16.04 -11.51
N LEU A 162 -0.84 -16.86 -10.87
CA LEU A 162 -0.59 -17.39 -9.53
C LEU A 162 -0.35 -18.90 -9.64
N PHE A 163 0.82 -19.37 -9.23
CA PHE A 163 1.09 -20.80 -9.07
C PHE A 163 0.89 -21.20 -7.61
N VAL A 164 0.14 -22.28 -7.38
CA VAL A 164 -0.10 -22.84 -6.05
C VAL A 164 0.38 -24.29 -6.04
N GLY A 165 1.32 -24.61 -5.14
CA GLY A 165 1.89 -25.94 -4.99
C GLY A 165 2.47 -26.53 -6.27
N PRO A 166 3.34 -25.82 -7.04
CA PRO A 166 3.79 -26.31 -8.33
C PRO A 166 4.60 -27.60 -8.21
N ILE A 167 4.21 -28.63 -8.97
CA ILE A 167 4.88 -29.95 -8.97
C ILE A 167 5.86 -30.14 -10.13
N ARG A 168 5.93 -29.17 -11.06
CA ARG A 168 6.86 -29.16 -12.21
C ARG A 168 7.45 -27.78 -12.39
N SER A 169 8.67 -27.72 -12.93
CA SER A 169 9.29 -26.48 -13.38
C SER A 169 8.46 -25.81 -14.48
N SER A 170 8.60 -24.49 -14.59
CA SER A 170 8.05 -23.68 -15.66
C SER A 170 9.13 -22.74 -16.20
N ASP A 171 8.79 -21.90 -17.18
CA ASP A 171 9.69 -20.85 -17.66
C ASP A 171 10.06 -19.83 -16.56
N TYR A 172 9.28 -19.76 -15.47
CA TYR A 172 9.44 -18.76 -14.41
C TYR A 172 10.26 -19.24 -13.21
N PHE A 173 10.25 -20.54 -12.92
CA PHE A 173 10.94 -21.12 -11.77
C PHE A 173 11.27 -22.60 -12.01
N SER A 174 12.29 -23.09 -11.32
CA SER A 174 12.61 -24.52 -11.28
C SER A 174 12.11 -25.17 -10.00
N VAL A 175 11.51 -26.35 -10.10
CA VAL A 175 11.22 -27.20 -8.94
C VAL A 175 12.36 -28.22 -8.82
N THR A 176 13.12 -28.16 -7.73
CA THR A 176 14.33 -28.98 -7.55
C THR A 176 14.20 -30.05 -6.46
N GLY A 177 13.02 -30.20 -5.88
CA GLY A 177 12.74 -31.18 -4.83
C GLY A 177 11.58 -30.73 -3.94
N GLU A 178 11.55 -31.29 -2.73
CA GLU A 178 10.53 -31.00 -1.72
C GLU A 178 11.20 -30.58 -0.40
N ILE A 179 10.41 -29.95 0.46
CA ILE A 179 10.75 -29.54 1.81
C ILE A 179 9.66 -30.04 2.72
N GLU A 180 10.03 -30.82 3.73
CA GLU A 180 9.10 -31.30 4.75
C GLU A 180 9.09 -30.33 5.94
N PHE A 181 7.90 -30.08 6.47
CA PHE A 181 7.65 -29.21 7.63
C PHE A 181 8.32 -27.82 7.54
N PRO A 182 8.17 -27.07 6.43
CA PRO A 182 8.79 -25.76 6.32
C PRO A 182 8.23 -24.78 7.36
N SER A 183 9.12 -24.08 8.05
CA SER A 183 8.76 -22.96 8.93
C SER A 183 8.61 -21.69 8.10
N LEU A 184 7.44 -21.05 8.15
CA LEU A 184 7.15 -19.84 7.38
C LEU A 184 7.78 -18.61 8.04
N ARG A 185 8.73 -17.97 7.36
CA ARG A 185 9.38 -16.74 7.82
C ARG A 185 9.14 -15.59 6.84
N PRO A 186 8.19 -14.69 7.14
CA PRO A 186 8.06 -13.43 6.40
C PRO A 186 9.37 -12.63 6.42
N ILE A 187 9.65 -11.91 5.33
CA ILE A 187 10.82 -11.05 5.26
C ILE A 187 10.79 -9.93 6.32
N SER A 188 11.98 -9.57 6.83
CA SER A 188 12.13 -8.47 7.78
C SER A 188 11.86 -7.13 7.11
N GLY A 189 11.08 -6.27 7.75
CA GLY A 189 10.64 -4.97 7.21
C GLY A 189 9.18 -4.93 6.76
N GLY A 190 8.52 -6.09 6.66
CA GLY A 190 7.14 -6.20 6.19
C GLY A 190 7.02 -6.01 4.68
N ASP A 191 5.89 -6.45 4.14
CA ASP A 191 5.52 -6.22 2.74
C ASP A 191 4.03 -5.88 2.66
N PRO A 192 3.60 -4.92 1.81
CA PRO A 192 2.19 -4.60 1.64
C PRO A 192 1.32 -5.83 1.27
N LEU A 193 1.88 -6.81 0.56
CA LEU A 193 1.15 -8.04 0.20
C LEU A 193 0.93 -8.98 1.38
N LEU A 194 1.67 -8.78 2.48
CA LEU A 194 1.47 -9.47 3.75
C LEU A 194 0.76 -8.57 4.79
N ALA A 195 0.23 -7.42 4.37
CA ALA A 195 -0.54 -6.55 5.27
C ALA A 195 -1.73 -7.30 5.85
N ASN A 196 -1.86 -7.27 7.18
CA ASN A 196 -2.87 -8.00 7.96
C ASN A 196 -2.82 -9.53 7.85
N VAL A 197 -1.77 -10.10 7.24
CA VAL A 197 -1.59 -11.56 7.11
C VAL A 197 -0.59 -12.05 8.16
N SER A 198 -1.10 -12.73 9.19
CA SER A 198 -0.24 -13.42 10.17
C SER A 198 -0.02 -14.87 9.75
N LEU A 199 1.23 -15.23 9.44
CA LEU A 199 1.62 -16.60 9.06
C LEU A 199 2.25 -17.38 10.21
N SER A 200 2.35 -16.78 11.40
CA SER A 200 3.08 -17.31 12.55
C SER A 200 2.52 -18.65 13.08
N GLU A 201 1.22 -18.88 12.89
CA GLU A 201 0.50 -20.07 13.36
C GLU A 201 0.19 -21.06 12.23
N VAL A 202 0.59 -20.74 10.99
CA VAL A 202 0.33 -21.58 9.83
C VAL A 202 1.32 -22.74 9.83
N SER A 203 0.77 -23.95 9.78
CA SER A 203 1.52 -25.19 9.65
C SER A 203 1.46 -25.69 8.21
N VAL A 204 2.61 -26.07 7.68
CA VAL A 204 2.76 -26.65 6.34
C VAL A 204 3.45 -28.01 6.49
N LEU A 205 2.83 -29.05 5.95
CA LEU A 205 3.37 -30.41 5.94
C LEU A 205 4.47 -30.57 4.90
N LYS A 206 4.24 -30.09 3.68
CA LYS A 206 5.17 -30.18 2.54
C LYS A 206 5.07 -28.98 1.61
N ALA A 207 6.21 -28.55 1.06
CA ALA A 207 6.30 -27.54 0.01
C ALA A 207 7.27 -27.98 -1.08
N ALA A 208 7.06 -27.50 -2.30
CA ALA A 208 8.03 -27.62 -3.37
C ALA A 208 9.27 -26.76 -3.06
N ARG A 209 10.47 -27.31 -3.26
CA ARG A 209 11.70 -26.52 -3.27
C ARG A 209 11.79 -25.81 -4.62
N ILE A 210 11.41 -24.54 -4.63
CA ILE A 210 11.46 -23.70 -5.82
C ILE A 210 12.75 -22.87 -5.87
N VAL A 211 13.31 -22.75 -7.07
CA VAL A 211 14.37 -21.78 -7.39
C VAL A 211 13.75 -20.78 -8.36
N PRO A 212 13.33 -19.60 -7.88
CA PRO A 212 12.77 -18.58 -8.75
C PRO A 212 13.87 -17.90 -9.58
N GLY A 213 13.50 -17.31 -10.72
CA GLY A 213 14.41 -16.48 -11.50
C GLY A 213 14.71 -15.12 -10.85
N SER A 214 15.63 -14.35 -11.44
CA SER A 214 16.03 -13.02 -10.94
C SER A 214 14.92 -11.96 -10.94
N TRP A 215 13.79 -12.25 -11.60
CA TRP A 215 12.58 -11.44 -11.60
C TRP A 215 11.85 -11.45 -10.25
N ALA A 216 12.09 -12.47 -9.44
CA ALA A 216 11.29 -12.74 -8.25
C ALA A 216 11.88 -12.11 -6.99
N ARG A 217 10.99 -11.57 -6.19
CA ARG A 217 11.21 -11.13 -4.82
C ARG A 217 10.54 -12.11 -3.87
N VAL A 218 11.29 -12.63 -2.92
CA VAL A 218 10.79 -13.58 -1.91
C VAL A 218 10.12 -12.79 -0.78
N LEU A 219 8.89 -13.15 -0.43
CA LEU A 219 8.10 -12.55 0.66
C LEU A 219 8.11 -13.42 1.90
N VAL A 220 8.09 -14.73 1.71
CA VAL A 220 8.11 -15.73 2.78
C VAL A 220 9.17 -16.76 2.42
N ASP A 221 10.08 -17.01 3.33
CA ASP A 221 11.19 -17.97 3.20
C ASP A 221 11.07 -19.11 4.22
N SER A 222 11.71 -20.23 3.92
CA SER A 222 12.00 -21.29 4.88
C SER A 222 13.44 -21.79 4.72
N ASP A 223 14.35 -21.29 5.57
CA ASP A 223 15.76 -21.72 5.63
C ASP A 223 16.47 -21.61 4.25
N GLY A 224 16.23 -20.49 3.56
CA GLY A 224 16.80 -20.19 2.25
C GLY A 224 16.00 -20.80 1.08
N ALA A 225 14.86 -21.42 1.34
CA ALA A 225 13.92 -21.85 0.31
C ALA A 225 12.69 -20.91 0.25
N PRO A 226 12.41 -20.28 -0.90
CA PRO A 226 11.24 -19.44 -1.06
C PRO A 226 9.93 -20.23 -0.91
N ILE A 227 9.03 -19.73 -0.05
CA ILE A 227 7.67 -20.25 0.11
C ILE A 227 6.65 -19.40 -0.63
N LEU A 228 6.79 -18.08 -0.55
CA LEU A 228 5.99 -17.14 -1.34
C LEU A 228 6.94 -16.20 -2.06
N ALA A 229 6.87 -16.20 -3.39
CA ALA A 229 7.64 -15.29 -4.23
C ALA A 229 6.73 -14.57 -5.21
N VAL A 230 7.00 -13.28 -5.46
CA VAL A 230 6.24 -12.44 -6.39
C VAL A 230 7.20 -11.63 -7.26
N GLY A 231 6.76 -11.20 -8.42
CA GLY A 231 7.55 -10.30 -9.25
C GLY A 231 6.96 -10.11 -10.65
N GLU A 232 7.68 -9.35 -11.46
CA GLU A 232 7.29 -9.03 -12.82
C GLU A 232 8.32 -9.60 -13.81
N ARG A 233 7.83 -10.26 -14.85
CA ARG A 233 8.66 -10.73 -15.96
C ARG A 233 7.87 -10.67 -17.26
N ASP A 234 8.48 -10.10 -18.30
CA ASP A 234 7.89 -9.98 -19.63
C ASP A 234 6.50 -9.29 -19.61
N GLY A 235 6.35 -8.24 -18.78
CA GLY A 235 5.10 -7.51 -18.58
C GLY A 235 4.05 -8.21 -17.72
N ARG A 236 4.37 -9.40 -17.20
CA ARG A 236 3.42 -10.23 -16.43
C ARG A 236 3.77 -10.19 -14.95
N ARG A 237 2.76 -10.00 -14.12
CA ARG A 237 2.85 -10.23 -12.67
C ARG A 237 2.69 -11.71 -12.39
N ILE A 238 3.59 -12.21 -11.56
CA ILE A 238 3.70 -13.63 -11.24
C ILE A 238 3.82 -13.76 -9.73
N ALA A 239 3.03 -14.66 -9.17
CA ALA A 239 3.12 -15.08 -7.79
C ALA A 239 3.26 -16.61 -7.73
N VAL A 240 4.05 -17.10 -6.78
CA VAL A 240 4.27 -18.54 -6.56
C VAL A 240 4.15 -18.82 -5.08
N LEU A 241 3.13 -19.58 -4.70
CA LEU A 241 2.99 -20.21 -3.38
C LEU A 241 3.49 -21.65 -3.49
N ALA A 242 4.57 -21.98 -2.78
CA ALA A 242 5.35 -23.20 -3.00
C ALA A 242 4.64 -24.49 -2.53
N PHE A 243 3.58 -24.41 -1.74
CA PHE A 243 2.88 -25.59 -1.21
C PHE A 243 1.45 -25.71 -1.74
N ASP A 244 1.00 -26.96 -1.86
CA ASP A 244 -0.40 -27.30 -2.06
C ASP A 244 -1.18 -26.99 -0.77
N LEU A 245 -2.31 -26.32 -0.91
CA LEU A 245 -3.19 -25.97 0.21
C LEU A 245 -3.68 -27.18 1.01
N HIS A 246 -3.75 -28.38 0.41
CA HIS A 246 -4.10 -29.62 1.13
C HIS A 246 -3.01 -30.08 2.10
N ASN A 247 -1.77 -29.59 1.93
CA ASN A 247 -0.64 -29.86 2.81
C ASN A 247 -0.46 -28.74 3.84
N SER A 248 -1.46 -27.92 4.11
CA SER A 248 -1.37 -26.84 5.11
C SER A 248 -2.71 -26.60 5.79
N ASP A 249 -2.68 -26.09 7.02
CA ASP A 249 -3.85 -25.55 7.70
C ASP A 249 -4.17 -24.10 7.29
N LEU A 250 -3.35 -23.46 6.44
CA LEU A 250 -3.56 -22.10 5.95
C LEU A 250 -5.01 -21.85 5.52
N PRO A 251 -5.68 -22.71 4.72
CA PRO A 251 -7.07 -22.47 4.31
C PRO A 251 -8.09 -22.35 5.44
N LEU A 252 -7.75 -22.83 6.64
CA LEU A 252 -8.60 -22.78 7.83
C LEU A 252 -8.34 -21.51 8.67
N GLN A 253 -7.31 -20.73 8.32
CA GLN A 253 -6.89 -19.53 9.02
C GLN A 253 -7.46 -18.26 8.37
N VAL A 254 -7.68 -17.22 9.18
CA VAL A 254 -8.07 -15.88 8.69
C VAL A 254 -7.03 -15.30 7.71
N ALA A 255 -5.77 -15.72 7.85
CA ALA A 255 -4.68 -15.34 6.97
C ALA A 255 -4.92 -15.72 5.49
N PHE A 256 -5.67 -16.80 5.21
CA PHE A 256 -5.87 -17.28 3.85
C PHE A 256 -6.70 -16.35 2.95
N PRO A 257 -7.95 -15.99 3.30
CA PRO A 257 -8.72 -15.07 2.47
C PRO A 257 -8.04 -13.70 2.33
N LEU A 258 -7.32 -13.23 3.36
CA LEU A 258 -6.56 -11.98 3.30
C LEU A 258 -5.37 -12.08 2.34
N LEU A 259 -4.57 -13.15 2.44
CA LEU A 259 -3.45 -13.38 1.52
C LEU A 259 -3.94 -13.53 0.07
N LEU A 260 -5.02 -14.28 -0.13
CA LEU A 260 -5.61 -14.46 -1.45
C LEU A 260 -6.10 -13.14 -2.02
N SER A 261 -6.79 -12.31 -1.23
CA SER A 261 -7.20 -10.95 -1.63
C SER A 261 -5.99 -10.10 -2.04
N ASN A 262 -4.94 -10.05 -1.21
CA ASN A 262 -3.73 -9.27 -1.50
C ASN A 262 -3.03 -9.74 -2.78
N LEU A 263 -2.93 -11.06 -3.00
CA LEU A 263 -2.32 -11.63 -4.21
C LEU A 263 -3.17 -11.35 -5.45
N ILE A 264 -4.49 -11.43 -5.36
CA ILE A 264 -5.38 -11.11 -6.48
C ILE A 264 -5.28 -9.61 -6.84
N SER A 265 -5.28 -8.72 -5.84
CA SER A 265 -5.06 -7.28 -6.07
C SER A 265 -3.69 -6.99 -6.68
N TYR A 266 -2.64 -7.71 -6.25
CA TYR A 266 -1.31 -7.61 -6.87
C TYR A 266 -1.35 -8.02 -8.35
N LEU A 267 -1.99 -9.14 -8.65
CA LEU A 267 -2.07 -9.73 -10.00
C LEU A 267 -3.07 -9.01 -10.90
N ALA A 268 -3.95 -8.16 -10.37
CA ALA A 268 -4.90 -7.37 -11.14
C ALA A 268 -4.84 -5.89 -10.72
N PRO A 269 -3.70 -5.21 -10.97
CA PRO A 269 -3.55 -3.81 -10.58
C PRO A 269 -4.58 -2.94 -11.31
N GLY A 270 -5.14 -1.95 -10.62
CA GLY A 270 -6.14 -1.06 -11.20
C GLY A 270 -7.57 -1.62 -11.23
N SER A 271 -7.82 -2.78 -10.61
CA SER A 271 -9.15 -3.41 -10.51
C SER A 271 -9.72 -3.39 -9.09
N GLY A 272 -11.04 -3.32 -8.98
CA GLY A 272 -11.76 -3.28 -7.69
C GLY A 272 -12.00 -1.87 -7.15
N ALA A 273 -12.79 -1.78 -6.09
CA ALA A 273 -13.27 -0.52 -5.51
C ALA A 273 -12.13 0.35 -4.95
N GLU A 274 -11.13 -0.25 -4.32
CA GLU A 274 -9.97 0.49 -3.79
C GLU A 274 -9.11 1.09 -4.91
N ALA A 275 -8.87 0.33 -5.98
CA ALA A 275 -8.07 0.82 -7.10
C ALA A 275 -8.77 1.95 -7.89
N ALA A 276 -10.09 2.08 -7.73
CA ALA A 276 -10.87 3.17 -8.30
C ALA A 276 -10.80 4.46 -7.46
N GLN A 277 -10.13 4.44 -6.30
CA GLN A 277 -9.82 5.61 -5.48
C GLN A 277 -8.32 5.86 -5.44
N LEU A 278 -7.92 7.07 -5.82
CA LEU A 278 -6.53 7.48 -5.94
C LEU A 278 -6.27 8.71 -5.07
N LEU A 279 -5.03 8.84 -4.61
CA LEU A 279 -4.51 10.08 -4.02
C LEU A 279 -3.97 11.00 -5.13
N PRO A 280 -3.87 12.32 -4.88
CA PRO A 280 -3.33 13.26 -5.85
C PRO A 280 -1.89 12.89 -6.22
N GLY A 281 -1.58 12.90 -7.51
CA GLY A 281 -0.27 12.50 -8.04
C GLY A 281 0.00 10.98 -8.03
N GLN A 282 -0.91 10.15 -7.52
CA GLN A 282 -0.81 8.70 -7.66
C GLN A 282 -1.10 8.31 -9.12
N PRO A 283 -0.19 7.59 -9.81
CA PRO A 283 -0.40 7.25 -11.21
C PRO A 283 -1.56 6.28 -11.39
N LEU A 284 -2.41 6.57 -12.38
CA LEU A 284 -3.43 5.66 -12.88
C LEU A 284 -2.73 4.60 -13.73
N ALA A 285 -2.91 3.32 -13.38
CA ALA A 285 -2.39 2.20 -14.14
C ALA A 285 -3.48 1.17 -14.46
N LEU A 286 -3.54 0.72 -15.71
CA LEU A 286 -4.52 -0.26 -16.18
C LEU A 286 -3.88 -1.25 -17.16
N GLN A 287 -4.28 -2.52 -17.08
CA GLN A 287 -3.93 -3.55 -18.07
C GLN A 287 -4.74 -3.34 -19.36
N VAL A 288 -4.05 -3.31 -20.49
CA VAL A 288 -4.61 -3.01 -21.81
C VAL A 288 -4.34 -4.18 -22.75
N ASP A 289 -5.37 -4.59 -23.48
CA ASP A 289 -5.24 -5.65 -24.47
C ASP A 289 -4.44 -5.17 -25.70
N ALA A 290 -3.70 -6.09 -26.34
CA ALA A 290 -2.94 -5.78 -27.56
C ALA A 290 -3.83 -5.31 -28.74
N SER A 291 -5.14 -5.55 -28.70
CA SER A 291 -6.12 -5.06 -29.67
C SER A 291 -6.62 -3.63 -29.43
N ILE A 292 -6.17 -2.94 -28.39
CA ILE A 292 -6.53 -1.55 -28.13
C ILE A 292 -5.57 -0.62 -28.87
N ASP A 293 -6.12 0.26 -29.70
CA ASP A 293 -5.34 1.19 -30.53
C ASP A 293 -5.03 2.51 -29.82
N GLU A 294 -5.85 2.87 -28.84
CA GLU A 294 -5.72 4.11 -28.10
C GLU A 294 -6.35 3.98 -26.71
N VAL A 295 -5.60 4.38 -25.70
CA VAL A 295 -6.15 4.76 -24.39
C VAL A 295 -6.29 6.28 -24.32
N ARG A 296 -7.45 6.75 -23.86
CA ARG A 296 -7.77 8.15 -23.65
C ARG A 296 -8.21 8.39 -22.22
N VAL A 297 -7.71 9.46 -21.60
CA VAL A 297 -8.06 9.89 -20.25
C VAL A 297 -8.71 11.27 -20.34
N THR A 298 -9.92 11.40 -19.82
CA THR A 298 -10.59 12.69 -19.60
C THR A 298 -10.40 13.09 -18.14
N ARG A 299 -9.79 14.25 -17.93
CA ARG A 299 -9.52 14.87 -16.62
C ARG A 299 -10.81 15.46 -16.00
N PRO A 300 -10.81 15.77 -14.69
CA PRO A 300 -11.94 16.43 -14.04
C PRO A 300 -12.33 17.79 -14.65
N ASP A 301 -11.38 18.49 -15.27
CA ASP A 301 -11.61 19.78 -15.97
C ASP A 301 -12.14 19.61 -17.40
N GLY A 302 -12.31 18.36 -17.86
CA GLY A 302 -12.76 18.01 -19.22
C GLY A 302 -11.65 17.98 -20.27
N SER A 303 -10.41 18.34 -19.93
CA SER A 303 -9.28 18.18 -20.85
C SER A 303 -8.96 16.71 -21.07
N GLN A 304 -8.44 16.39 -22.25
CA GLN A 304 -8.17 15.01 -22.66
C GLN A 304 -6.68 14.78 -22.88
N ALA A 305 -6.20 13.65 -22.36
CA ALA A 305 -4.87 13.12 -22.60
C ALA A 305 -4.99 11.77 -23.32
N GLY A 306 -4.05 11.46 -24.21
CA GLY A 306 -4.13 10.25 -25.02
C GLY A 306 -2.80 9.53 -25.17
N SER A 307 -2.88 8.24 -25.47
CA SER A 307 -1.70 7.46 -25.86
C SER A 307 -1.13 7.89 -27.21
N ARG A 308 -1.99 8.37 -28.12
CA ARG A 308 -1.57 8.93 -29.42
C ARG A 308 -0.85 10.28 -29.30
N THR A 309 -1.14 11.04 -28.25
CA THR A 309 -0.46 12.31 -27.95
C THR A 309 0.79 12.11 -27.09
N GLY A 310 1.03 10.88 -26.62
CA GLY A 310 2.17 10.51 -25.77
C GLY A 310 1.99 10.79 -24.28
N GLU A 311 0.85 11.36 -23.88
CA GLU A 311 0.55 11.71 -22.48
C GLU A 311 0.15 10.47 -21.66
N VAL A 312 -0.44 9.47 -22.30
CA VAL A 312 -0.66 8.14 -21.71
C VAL A 312 0.40 7.19 -22.24
N GLN A 313 1.21 6.64 -21.35
CA GLN A 313 2.29 5.72 -21.72
C GLN A 313 1.77 4.29 -21.72
N ILE A 314 1.90 3.57 -22.84
CA ILE A 314 1.62 2.12 -22.90
C ILE A 314 2.97 1.39 -22.89
N ARG A 315 3.22 0.60 -21.85
CA ARG A 315 4.45 -0.20 -21.70
C ARG A 315 4.09 -1.59 -21.22
N ASP A 316 4.60 -2.61 -21.90
CA ASP A 316 4.43 -4.02 -21.51
C ASP A 316 2.96 -4.43 -21.25
N GLY A 317 2.02 -3.93 -22.07
CA GLY A 317 0.59 -4.21 -21.93
C GLY A 317 -0.11 -3.40 -20.82
N GLN A 318 0.56 -2.41 -20.24
CA GLN A 318 0.00 -1.54 -19.21
C GLN A 318 -0.05 -0.09 -19.68
N ALA A 319 -1.22 0.54 -19.60
CA ALA A 319 -1.36 1.99 -19.73
C ALA A 319 -1.09 2.65 -18.38
N ILE A 320 -0.26 3.70 -18.39
CA ILE A 320 0.12 4.49 -17.23
C ILE A 320 -0.10 5.96 -17.55
N TYR A 321 -0.79 6.65 -16.64
CA TYR A 321 -1.06 8.07 -16.71
C TYR A 321 -0.80 8.71 -15.35
N ALA A 322 0.16 9.64 -15.29
CA ALA A 322 0.71 10.15 -14.03
C ALA A 322 0.15 11.53 -13.60
N ASP A 323 -0.43 12.29 -14.52
CA ASP A 323 -0.91 13.65 -14.24
C ASP A 323 -2.29 13.61 -13.56
N THR A 324 -2.30 13.18 -12.30
CA THR A 324 -3.50 12.98 -11.46
C THR A 324 -3.55 13.98 -10.28
N ASP A 325 -2.97 15.17 -10.44
CA ASP A 325 -2.91 16.18 -9.38
C ASP A 325 -4.27 16.86 -9.12
N ALA A 326 -5.12 16.98 -10.15
CA ALA A 326 -6.42 17.62 -10.00
C ALA A 326 -7.41 16.67 -9.30
N LEU A 327 -8.07 17.16 -8.24
CA LEU A 327 -9.12 16.42 -7.54
C LEU A 327 -10.36 16.26 -8.43
N GLY A 328 -11.01 15.10 -8.33
CA GLY A 328 -12.23 14.80 -9.08
C GLY A 328 -12.19 13.47 -9.80
N VAL A 329 -13.07 13.32 -10.78
CA VAL A 329 -13.25 12.06 -11.50
C VAL A 329 -12.47 12.09 -12.81
N TYR A 330 -11.61 11.09 -12.98
CA TYR A 330 -10.93 10.79 -14.23
C TYR A 330 -11.69 9.68 -14.94
N THR A 331 -11.96 9.84 -16.23
CA THR A 331 -12.59 8.81 -17.07
C THR A 331 -11.58 8.29 -18.07
N LEU A 332 -11.29 6.99 -18.03
CA LEU A 332 -10.42 6.31 -18.96
C LEU A 332 -11.26 5.53 -19.97
N GLU A 333 -10.97 5.70 -21.25
CA GLU A 333 -11.61 5.00 -22.36
C GLU A 333 -10.54 4.21 -23.14
N GLU A 334 -10.80 2.93 -23.35
CA GLU A 334 -10.01 2.05 -24.22
C GLU A 334 -10.70 1.99 -25.58
N LEU A 335 -10.02 2.39 -26.66
CA LEU A 335 -10.57 2.45 -28.00
C LEU A 335 -10.00 1.33 -28.88
N ARG A 336 -10.89 0.61 -29.56
CA ARG A 336 -10.59 -0.38 -30.60
C ARG A 336 -11.27 0.05 -31.88
N ASP A 337 -10.51 0.17 -32.96
CA ASP A 337 -10.97 0.64 -34.27
C ASP A 337 -11.70 1.99 -34.20
N GLY A 338 -11.30 2.85 -33.24
CA GLY A 338 -11.92 4.14 -32.97
C GLY A 338 -13.25 4.10 -32.20
N ALA A 339 -13.75 2.91 -31.82
CA ALA A 339 -14.91 2.75 -30.95
C ALA A 339 -14.49 2.48 -29.49
N VAL A 340 -15.26 2.99 -28.53
CA VAL A 340 -15.01 2.74 -27.10
C VAL A 340 -15.32 1.28 -26.79
N ALA A 341 -14.28 0.49 -26.51
CA ALA A 341 -14.37 -0.91 -26.12
C ALA A 341 -14.65 -1.06 -24.62
N ALA A 342 -14.07 -0.19 -23.79
CA ALA A 342 -14.28 -0.17 -22.36
C ALA A 342 -14.14 1.26 -21.79
N THR A 343 -14.84 1.51 -20.68
CA THR A 343 -14.76 2.78 -19.94
C THR A 343 -14.59 2.48 -18.46
N ARG A 344 -13.61 3.12 -17.81
CA ARG A 344 -13.38 3.05 -16.36
C ARG A 344 -13.34 4.44 -15.76
N ARG A 345 -13.68 4.55 -14.49
CA ARG A 345 -13.62 5.80 -13.73
C ARG A 345 -12.74 5.64 -12.52
N TYR A 346 -12.05 6.71 -12.17
CA TYR A 346 -11.20 6.80 -10.99
C TYR A 346 -11.55 8.11 -10.27
N ALA A 347 -11.70 8.05 -8.95
CA ALA A 347 -11.88 9.22 -8.11
C ALA A 347 -10.53 9.59 -7.48
N VAL A 348 -10.06 10.82 -7.72
CA VAL A 348 -8.91 11.40 -7.01
C VAL A 348 -9.46 12.31 -5.91
N ASN A 349 -9.22 11.94 -4.66
CA ASN A 349 -9.68 12.66 -3.47
C ASN A 349 -8.50 13.23 -2.69
N PHE A 350 -8.76 14.26 -1.89
CA PHE A 350 -7.74 14.88 -1.03
C PHE A 350 -7.24 13.90 0.05
N GLU A 351 -5.96 13.99 0.42
CA GLU A 351 -5.39 13.12 1.43
C GLU A 351 -5.77 13.61 2.84
N THR A 352 -6.43 12.74 3.61
CA THR A 352 -6.97 13.07 4.94
C THR A 352 -5.92 13.57 5.94
N GLN A 353 -4.65 13.15 5.79
CA GLN A 353 -3.56 13.61 6.68
C GLN A 353 -3.20 15.08 6.42
N GLU A 354 -3.43 15.59 5.21
CA GLU A 354 -3.16 16.99 4.87
C GLU A 354 -4.25 17.95 5.38
N SER A 355 -5.42 17.43 5.77
CA SER A 355 -6.50 18.22 6.41
C SER A 355 -6.14 18.71 7.81
N LEU A 356 -5.07 18.17 8.43
CA LEU A 356 -4.50 18.67 9.68
C LEU A 356 -3.64 19.92 9.44
N ILE A 357 -4.31 21.03 9.15
CA ILE A 357 -3.65 22.32 8.83
C ILE A 357 -3.08 23.07 10.05
N ALA A 358 -3.23 22.51 11.25
CA ALA A 358 -2.66 23.08 12.46
C ALA A 358 -1.11 22.99 12.39
N PRO A 359 -0.37 24.03 12.80
CA PRO A 359 1.09 23.98 12.80
C PRO A 359 1.60 22.84 13.67
N GLN A 360 2.31 21.89 13.06
CA GLN A 360 2.98 20.81 13.79
C GLN A 360 4.34 21.30 14.29
N PRO A 361 4.74 20.98 15.53
CA PRO A 361 6.05 21.34 16.08
C PRO A 361 7.21 20.59 15.39
N GLU A 362 6.91 19.44 14.79
CA GLU A 362 7.87 18.64 14.03
C GLU A 362 7.23 18.22 12.70
N LEU A 363 7.93 18.47 11.60
CA LEU A 363 7.49 18.09 10.25
C LEU A 363 8.14 16.74 9.91
N THR A 364 7.37 15.67 9.97
CA THR A 364 7.79 14.37 9.43
C THR A 364 7.64 14.42 7.92
N VAL A 365 8.68 14.87 7.21
CA VAL A 365 8.71 14.80 5.74
C VAL A 365 8.96 13.33 5.35
N PRO A 366 8.01 12.64 4.69
CA PRO A 366 8.26 11.31 4.18
C PRO A 366 9.40 11.39 3.17
N GLN A 367 10.49 10.66 3.40
CA GLN A 367 11.58 10.60 2.44
C GLN A 367 11.09 9.82 1.22
N THR A 368 10.77 10.53 0.14
CA THR A 368 10.70 9.95 -1.21
C THR A 368 12.08 9.35 -1.50
N SER A 369 12.15 8.02 -1.50
CA SER A 369 13.39 7.27 -1.65
C SER A 369 14.03 7.56 -3.01
N GLY A 370 15.26 8.09 -3.01
CA GLY A 370 16.03 8.30 -4.23
C GLY A 370 17.35 9.07 -4.07
N ALA A 371 17.49 9.91 -3.05
CA ALA A 371 18.76 10.57 -2.75
C ALA A 371 19.06 10.42 -1.26
N GLN A 372 20.19 9.77 -0.94
CA GLN A 372 20.76 9.81 0.40
C GLN A 372 21.17 11.24 0.73
N SER A 373 20.22 12.04 1.22
CA SER A 373 20.54 13.24 1.97
C SER A 373 21.11 12.76 3.30
N THR A 374 22.41 12.98 3.48
CA THR A 374 23.09 12.83 4.76
C THR A 374 22.34 13.72 5.75
N SER A 375 21.44 13.13 6.52
CA SER A 375 20.81 13.83 7.62
C SER A 375 21.90 14.13 8.62
N THR A 376 22.25 15.40 8.73
CA THR A 376 22.90 15.93 9.93
C THR A 376 21.90 15.70 11.05
N ARG A 377 21.92 14.50 11.66
CA ARG A 377 21.24 14.23 12.92
C ARG A 377 21.73 15.27 13.91
N GLU A 378 20.86 16.23 14.19
CA GLU A 378 20.92 17.03 15.38
C GLU A 378 20.91 16.04 16.55
N ARG A 379 22.10 15.87 17.13
CA ARG A 379 22.43 14.79 18.05
C ARG A 379 22.13 15.28 19.45
N ASP A 380 20.86 15.54 19.75
CA ASP A 380 20.42 15.75 21.12
C ASP A 380 20.11 14.41 21.77
N GLY A 381 20.79 14.10 22.87
CA GLY A 381 20.45 12.96 23.72
C GLY A 381 21.59 12.10 24.26
N ARG A 382 22.86 12.52 24.23
CA ARG A 382 23.89 12.02 25.16
C ARG A 382 24.44 13.19 25.97
N GLN A 383 23.69 13.56 27.00
CA GLN A 383 24.15 14.51 28.00
C GLN A 383 25.52 14.10 28.53
N GLU A 384 26.35 15.11 28.72
CA GLU A 384 27.81 15.08 28.73
C GLU A 384 28.40 14.46 30.01
N LEU A 385 28.06 13.20 30.32
CA LEU A 385 28.61 12.46 31.47
C LEU A 385 30.15 12.40 31.43
N TRP A 386 30.73 12.47 30.23
CA TRP A 386 32.17 12.49 30.05
C TRP A 386 32.82 13.74 30.65
N ARG A 387 32.15 14.89 30.70
CA ARG A 387 32.70 16.13 31.32
C ARG A 387 32.89 15.95 32.82
N TRP A 388 31.95 15.28 33.48
CA TRP A 388 32.06 14.96 34.90
C TRP A 388 33.13 13.90 35.17
N LEU A 389 33.25 12.88 34.32
CA LEU A 389 34.34 11.90 34.39
C LEU A 389 35.73 12.54 34.16
N ALA A 390 35.84 13.46 33.20
CA ALA A 390 37.07 14.20 32.94
C ALA A 390 37.46 15.11 34.11
N LEU A 391 36.49 15.78 34.74
CA LEU A 391 36.73 16.61 35.93
C LEU A 391 37.18 15.77 37.14
N ALA A 392 36.58 14.59 37.34
CA ALA A 392 37.00 13.66 38.39
C ALA A 392 38.43 13.14 38.14
N ALA A 393 38.76 12.77 36.90
CA ALA A 393 40.11 12.35 36.53
C ALA A 393 41.14 13.48 36.75
N LEU A 394 40.79 14.73 36.41
CA LEU A 394 41.63 15.90 36.64
C LEU A 394 41.91 16.10 38.15
N LEU A 395 40.89 15.97 39.01
CA LEU A 395 41.07 16.11 40.46
C LEU A 395 41.99 15.03 41.03
N VAL A 396 41.88 13.78 40.55
CA VAL A 396 42.78 12.69 40.95
C VAL A 396 44.22 13.00 40.53
N LEU A 397 44.42 13.51 39.31
CA LEU A 397 45.73 13.90 38.79
C LEU A 397 46.35 15.05 39.61
N VAL A 398 45.56 16.04 40.00
CA VAL A 398 46.02 17.15 40.86
C VAL A 398 46.36 16.65 42.26
N ALA A 399 45.57 15.72 42.81
CA ALA A 399 45.84 15.11 44.11
C ALA A 399 47.13 14.27 44.08
N GLU A 400 47.31 13.43 43.06
CA GLU A 400 48.56 12.69 42.84
C GLU A 400 49.75 13.63 42.66
N TRP A 401 49.60 14.68 41.86
CA TRP A 401 50.65 15.67 41.67
C TRP A 401 51.04 16.33 42.99
N LEU A 402 50.08 16.72 43.83
CA LEU A 402 50.33 17.27 45.17
C LEU A 402 51.03 16.28 46.10
N VAL A 403 50.69 14.99 46.04
CA VAL A 403 51.35 13.93 46.83
C VAL A 403 52.76 13.68 46.32
N TYR A 404 52.98 13.64 45.01
CA TYR A 404 54.29 13.46 44.39
C TYR A 404 55.22 14.65 44.68
N GLN A 405 54.70 15.89 44.59
CA GLN A 405 55.46 17.10 44.91
C GLN A 405 55.62 17.34 46.41
N ARG A 406 55.04 16.53 47.30
CA ARG A 406 55.17 16.67 48.76
C ARG A 406 56.63 16.67 49.22
N ASN A 407 57.51 15.94 48.53
CA ASN A 407 58.95 15.93 48.81
C ASN A 407 59.67 17.20 48.30
N GLY A 408 59.20 17.83 47.21
CA GLY A 408 59.73 19.12 46.72
C GLY A 408 59.21 20.34 47.49
N LEU A 409 57.94 20.31 47.90
CA LEU A 409 57.30 21.34 48.72
C LEU A 409 57.82 21.37 50.16
N ALA A 410 58.26 20.22 50.70
CA ALA A 410 58.95 20.16 51.99
C ALA A 410 60.32 20.87 51.96
N VAL A 411 61.10 20.68 50.90
CA VAL A 411 62.41 21.34 50.70
C VAL A 411 62.27 22.85 50.49
N LEU A 412 61.23 23.29 49.76
CA LEU A 412 60.90 24.71 49.60
C LEU A 412 60.43 25.37 50.91
N ARG A 413 59.65 24.67 51.74
CA ARG A 413 59.26 25.15 53.09
C ARG A 413 60.46 25.27 54.03
N GLN A 414 61.44 24.37 53.95
CA GLN A 414 62.67 24.44 54.75
C GLN A 414 63.55 25.61 54.33
N ARG A 415 63.77 25.82 53.03
CA ARG A 415 64.51 26.99 52.49
C ARG A 415 63.84 28.33 52.79
N TRP A 416 62.51 28.38 52.83
CA TRP A 416 61.77 29.59 53.24
C TRP A 416 61.88 29.89 54.75
N ARG A 417 61.97 28.86 55.59
CA ARG A 417 62.20 29.00 57.03
C ARG A 417 63.64 29.41 57.35
N GLU A 418 64.63 28.89 56.64
CA GLU A 418 66.04 29.28 56.77
C GLU A 418 66.28 30.74 56.34
N ARG A 419 65.65 31.20 55.24
CA ARG A 419 65.71 32.61 54.81
C ARG A 419 65.03 33.59 55.78
N ARG A 420 64.02 33.14 56.53
CA ARG A 420 63.38 33.96 57.59
C ARG A 420 64.16 33.94 58.91
N ALA A 421 64.97 32.92 59.17
CA ALA A 421 65.84 32.85 60.34
C ALA A 421 67.15 33.64 60.16
N ALA A 422 67.62 33.84 58.92
CA ALA A 422 68.77 34.69 58.59
C ALA A 422 68.44 36.19 58.43
N ALA A 423 67.17 36.59 58.64
CA ALA A 423 66.68 37.97 58.59
C ALA A 423 66.23 38.51 59.96
N ARG A 424 66.69 37.87 61.04
CA ARG A 424 66.73 38.38 62.43
C ARG A 424 68.16 38.23 62.91
#